data_AF-A0A1H4F494-F1
#
_entry.id   AF-A0A1H4F494-F1
#
_cell.length_a   1.000
_cell.length_b   1.000
_cell.length_c   1.000
_cell.angle_alpha   90.00
_cell.angle_beta   90.00
_cell.angle_gamma   90.00
#
_symmetry.space_group_name_H-M   'P 1'
#
loop_
_entity.id
_entity.type
_entity.pdbx_description
1 polymer ?
#
loop_
_entity_poly.entity_id
_entity_poly.type
_entity_poly.pdbx_seq_one_letter_code
_entity_poly.pdbx_strand_id
1 'polypeptide(L)' 'MKTDIQYIRPETRRVTSQQAVKLLQEHGTKVTIEEAKLILDFLYDFGALAIDQYIKTQST' A
#
# COMPACT_ATOMS: atom_id res chain seq x y z
N MET A 1 -20.75 10.95 4.23
CA MET A 1 -19.40 11.23 4.75
C MET A 1 -18.44 11.04 3.59
N LYS A 2 -17.70 12.07 3.18
CA LYS A 2 -16.71 11.90 2.10
C LYS A 2 -15.57 11.07 2.67
N THR A 3 -15.27 9.91 2.06
CA THR A 3 -14.07 9.16 2.39
C THR A 3 -12.92 9.97 1.81
N ASP A 4 -12.32 10.83 2.63
CA ASP A 4 -11.03 11.42 2.31
C ASP A 4 -10.02 10.27 2.38
N ILE A 5 -9.88 9.53 1.27
CA ILE A 5 -8.84 8.50 1.14
C ILE A 5 -7.53 9.24 1.39
N GLN A 6 -6.93 9.03 2.56
CA GLN A 6 -5.66 9.66 2.87
C GLN A 6 -4.64 9.12 1.88
N TYR A 7 -4.27 9.95 0.91
CA TYR A 7 -3.15 9.69 0.03
C TYR A 7 -1.91 9.45 0.89
N ILE A 8 -1.46 8.20 0.99
CA ILE A 8 -0.26 7.85 1.74
C ILE A 8 0.93 8.29 0.90
N ARG A 9 1.54 9.40 1.32
CA ARG A 9 2.66 9.99 0.63
C ARG A 9 3.83 8.99 0.55
N PRO A 10 4.50 8.86 -0.61
CA PRO A 10 5.57 7.88 -0.79
C PRO A 10 6.68 7.92 0.27
N GLU A 11 6.99 9.11 0.81
CA GLU A 11 8.02 9.33 1.82
C GLU A 11 7.68 8.77 3.21
N THR A 12 6.40 8.49 3.51
CA THR A 12 5.99 7.91 4.80
C THR A 12 5.85 6.39 4.75
N ARG A 13 6.03 5.80 3.55
CA ARG A 13 5.91 4.37 3.32
C ARG A 13 7.09 3.62 3.93
N ARG A 14 6.80 2.51 4.60
CA ARG A 14 7.82 1.64 5.21
C ARG A 14 8.56 0.77 4.19
N VAL A 15 7.94 0.56 3.03
CA VAL A 15 8.47 -0.25 1.92
C VAL A 15 8.54 0.63 0.68
N THR A 16 9.73 0.76 0.11
CA THR A 16 10.00 1.46 -1.15
C THR A 16 9.80 0.53 -2.35
N SER A 17 9.65 1.09 -3.56
CA SER A 17 9.56 0.30 -4.79
C SER A 17 10.77 -0.61 -5.01
N GLN A 18 11.98 -0.16 -4.66
CA GLN A 18 13.21 -0.96 -4.74
C GLN A 18 13.16 -2.15 -3.78
N GLN A 19 12.66 -1.94 -2.56
CA GLN A 19 12.48 -3.03 -1.59
C GLN A 19 11.42 -4.03 -2.06
N ALA A 20 10.32 -3.54 -2.65
CA ALA A 20 9.27 -4.39 -3.20
C ALA A 20 9.77 -5.25 -4.38
N VAL A 21 10.58 -4.70 -5.30
CA VAL A 21 11.22 -5.51 -6.36
C VAL A 21 12.02 -6.66 -5.76
N LYS A 22 12.86 -6.37 -4.76
CA LYS A 22 13.70 -7.39 -4.11
C LYS A 22 12.85 -8.47 -3.43
N LEU A 23 11.87 -8.07 -2.62
CA LEU A 23 10.99 -8.99 -1.89
C LEU A 23 10.18 -9.88 -2.85
N LEU A 24 9.59 -9.29 -3.88
CA LEU A 24 8.80 -10.05 -4.86
C LEU A 24 9.69 -11.04 -5.62
N GLN A 25 10.90 -10.64 -5.98
CA GLN A 25 11.85 -11.51 -6.66
C GLN A 25 12.29 -12.70 -5.77
N GLU A 26 12.52 -12.47 -4.47
CA GLU A 26 12.82 -13.53 -3.49
C GLU A 26 11.71 -14.59 -3.41
N HIS A 27 10.47 -14.21 -3.73
CA HIS A 27 9.30 -15.10 -3.77
C HIS A 27 8.91 -15.56 -5.19
N GLY A 28 9.78 -15.36 -6.18
CA GLY A 28 9.58 -15.87 -7.55
C GLY A 28 8.80 -14.94 -8.49
N THR A 29 8.45 -13.73 -8.04
CA THR A 29 7.73 -12.74 -8.84
C THR A 29 8.68 -11.63 -9.28
N LYS A 30 9.03 -11.59 -10.57
CA LYS A 30 9.87 -10.53 -11.13
C LYS A 30 8.99 -9.39 -11.63
N VAL A 31 9.28 -8.17 -11.17
CA VAL A 31 8.59 -6.94 -11.58
C VAL A 31 9.59 -5.82 -11.80
N THR A 32 9.25 -4.84 -12.63
CA THR A 32 10.02 -3.60 -12.77
C THR A 32 9.80 -2.67 -11.56
N ILE A 33 10.58 -1.57 -11.50
CA ILE A 33 10.39 -0.55 -10.45
C ILE A 33 9.04 0.14 -10.60
N GLU A 34 8.59 0.38 -11.83
CA GLU A 34 7.30 0.99 -12.17
C GLU A 34 6.14 0.09 -11.76
N GLU A 35 6.23 -1.20 -12.05
CA GLU A 35 5.25 -2.20 -11.62
C GLU A 35 5.21 -2.32 -10.10
N ALA A 36 6.38 -2.39 -9.44
CA ALA A 36 6.47 -2.40 -7.98
C ALA A 36 5.87 -1.13 -7.35
N LYS A 37 6.06 0.04 -7.99
CA LYS A 37 5.41 1.28 -7.56
C LYS A 37 3.88 1.17 -7.64
N LEU A 38 3.34 0.68 -8.76
CA LEU A 38 1.90 0.51 -8.94
C LEU A 38 1.30 -0.46 -7.91
N ILE A 39 1.98 -1.59 -7.67
CA ILE A 39 1.59 -2.56 -6.65
C ILE A 39 1.56 -1.92 -5.27
N LEU A 40 2.61 -1.18 -4.90
CA LEU A 40 2.66 -0.51 -3.61
C LEU A 40 1.60 0.59 -3.48
N ASP A 41 1.39 1.40 -4.51
CA ASP A 41 0.34 2.43 -4.52
C ASP A 41 -1.02 1.80 -4.18
N PHE A 42 -1.38 0.71 -4.86
CA PHE A 42 -2.62 -0.04 -4.55
C PHE A 42 -2.64 -0.59 -3.13
N LEU A 43 -1.57 -1.24 -2.65
CA LEU A 43 -1.55 -1.90 -1.34
C LEU A 43 -1.62 -0.90 -0.18
N TYR A 44 -0.99 0.28 -0.30
CA TYR A 44 -1.07 1.32 0.71
C TYR A 44 -2.48 1.92 0.78
N ASP A 45 -3.10 2.19 -0.38
CA ASP A 45 -4.47 2.70 -0.42
C ASP A 45 -5.46 1.66 0.13
N PHE A 46 -5.30 0.39 -0.23
CA PHE A 46 -6.13 -0.70 0.29
C PHE A 46 -5.97 -0.87 1.80
N GLY A 47 -4.73 -0.84 2.32
CA GLY A 47 -4.46 -0.94 3.75
C GLY A 47 -5.08 0.21 4.55
N ALA A 48 -4.99 1.44 4.02
CA ALA A 48 -5.63 2.61 4.63
C ALA A 48 -7.15 2.44 4.75
N LEU A 49 -7.79 1.98 3.67
CA LEU A 49 -9.22 1.71 3.63
C LEU A 49 -9.63 0.61 4.62
N ALA A 50 -8.87 -0.48 4.69
CA ALA A 50 -9.16 -1.59 5.61
C ALA A 50 -9.09 -1.15 7.08
N ILE A 51 -8.10 -0.34 7.45
CA ILE A 51 -7.97 0.21 8.82
C ILE A 51 -9.13 1.16 9.13
N ASP A 52 -9.46 2.07 8.22
CA ASP A 52 -10.59 3.00 8.38
C ASP A 52 -11.91 2.25 8.57
N GLN A 53 -12.14 1.19 7.79
CA GLN A 53 -13.31 0.32 7.95
C GLN A 53 -13.33 -0.35 9.33
N TYR A 54 -12.21 -0.93 9.75
CA TYR A 54 -12.10 -1.61 11.05
C TYR A 54 -12.41 -0.67 12.22
N ILE A 55 -11.81 0.53 12.23
CA ILE A 55 -12.01 1.52 13.30
C ILE A 55 -13.48 1.96 13.37
N LYS A 56 -14.12 2.19 12.21
CA LYS A 56 -15.55 2.56 12.15
C LYS A 56 -16.44 1.46 12.71
N THR A 57 -16.17 0.21 12.38
CA THR A 57 -16.94 -0.94 12.89
C THR A 57 -16.80 -1.12 14.40
N GLN A 58 -15.64 -0.85 15.00
CA GLN A 58 -15.43 -0.97 16.46
C GLN A 58 -15.98 0.22 17.28
N SER A 59 -16.36 1.31 16.63
CA SER A 59 -16.87 2.53 17.29
C SER A 59 -18.40 2.57 17.38
N THR A 60 -19.08 1.46 17.09
CA THR A 60 -20.54 1.29 17.13
C THR A 60 -20.89 0.19 18.12
#